data_AF-A0A0R2NI81-F1
#
_entry.id   AF-A0A0R2NI81-F1
#
_cell.length_a   1.000
_cell.length_b   1.000
_cell.length_c   1.000
_cell.angle_alpha   90.00
_cell.angle_beta   90.00
_cell.angle_gamma   90.00
#
_symmetry.space_group_name_H-M   'P 1'
#
loop_
_entity.id
_entity.type
_entity.pdbx_description
1 polymer ?
#
loop_
_entity_poly.entity_id
_entity_poly.type
_entity_poly.pdbx_seq_one_letter_code
_entity_poly.pdbx_strand_id
1 'polypeptide(L)'
;MVNKKNFIVKDTLVKIGYLFIKSGYNGTSLEDIVQTTGILRGSLYGTFGSKEGMFIDALKVSLDSSDPELKWGLIMVAMLEVTPRSKKTYNLIQSWYLKQHNENIAELIGQELLKHSGILK
;
A
#
# COMPACT_ATOMS: atom_id res chain seq x y z
N MET A 1 -4.31 -15.42 -23.07
CA MET A 1 -4.08 -16.16 -21.81
C MET A 1 -3.62 -15.16 -20.75
N VAL A 2 -4.40 -14.94 -19.70
CA VAL A 2 -3.95 -14.12 -18.55
C VAL A 2 -2.80 -14.85 -17.87
N ASN A 3 -1.68 -14.16 -17.63
CA ASN A 3 -0.51 -14.74 -16.98
C ASN A 3 -0.83 -15.08 -15.52
N LYS A 4 -1.06 -16.37 -15.22
CA LYS A 4 -1.43 -16.88 -13.90
C LYS A 4 -0.48 -16.42 -12.78
N LYS A 5 0.82 -16.28 -13.08
CA LYS A 5 1.82 -15.81 -12.12
C LYS A 5 1.57 -14.35 -11.72
N ASN A 6 1.30 -13.47 -12.69
CA ASN A 6 1.02 -12.06 -12.42
C ASN A 6 -0.27 -11.87 -11.61
N PHE A 7 -1.28 -12.70 -11.87
CA PHE A 7 -2.51 -12.69 -11.08
C PHE A 7 -2.26 -13.05 -9.61
N ILE A 8 -1.50 -14.13 -9.35
CA ILE A 8 -1.15 -14.56 -7.98
C ILE A 8 -0.33 -13.49 -7.25
N VAL A 9 0.61 -12.84 -7.95
CA VAL A 9 1.41 -11.75 -7.37
C VAL A 9 0.52 -10.57 -7.01
N LYS A 10 -0.39 -10.16 -7.89
CA LYS A 10 -1.32 -9.07 -7.59
C LYS A 10 -2.23 -9.39 -6.40
N ASP A 11 -2.81 -10.58 -6.35
CA ASP A 11 -3.64 -11.03 -5.20
C ASP A 11 -2.85 -11.03 -3.88
N THR A 12 -1.60 -11.49 -3.93
CA THR A 12 -0.69 -11.45 -2.78
C THR A 12 -0.44 -10.01 -2.31
N LEU A 13 -0.16 -9.09 -3.23
CA LEU A 13 0.10 -7.69 -2.91
C LEU A 13 -1.14 -6.99 -2.34
N VAL A 14 -2.34 -7.35 -2.80
CA VAL A 14 -3.60 -6.84 -2.22
C VAL A 14 -3.74 -7.29 -0.76
N LYS A 15 -3.51 -8.57 -0.46
CA LYS A 15 -3.54 -9.10 0.92
C LYS A 15 -2.51 -8.42 1.83
N ILE A 16 -1.29 -8.24 1.34
CA ILE A 16 -0.23 -7.51 2.04
C ILE A 16 -0.66 -6.05 2.27
N GLY A 17 -1.28 -5.41 1.28
CA GLY A 17 -1.77 -4.05 1.37
C GLY A 17 -2.79 -3.87 2.49
N TYR A 18 -3.79 -4.74 2.57
CA TYR A 18 -4.77 -4.71 3.66
C TYR A 18 -4.17 -5.00 5.03
N LEU A 19 -3.15 -5.87 5.11
CA LEU A 19 -2.42 -6.07 6.35
C LEU A 19 -1.72 -4.78 6.81
N PHE A 20 -1.08 -4.04 5.90
CA PHE A 20 -0.48 -2.75 6.21
C PHE A 20 -1.51 -1.69 6.61
N ILE A 21 -2.69 -1.68 5.99
CA ILE A 21 -3.79 -0.78 6.39
C ILE A 21 -4.23 -1.09 7.83
N LYS A 22 -4.39 -2.38 8.16
CA LYS A 22 -4.86 -2.83 9.47
C LYS A 22 -3.85 -2.58 10.58
N SER A 23 -2.57 -2.86 10.34
CA SER A 23 -1.53 -2.91 11.38
C SER A 23 -0.49 -1.79 11.28
N GLY A 24 -0.60 -0.91 10.29
CA GLY A 24 0.43 0.08 9.96
C GLY A 24 1.67 -0.54 9.33
N TYR A 25 2.55 0.29 8.77
CA TYR A 25 3.82 -0.20 8.23
C TYR A 25 4.73 -0.69 9.34
N ASN A 26 4.89 0.09 10.42
CA ASN A 26 5.80 -0.26 11.51
C ASN A 26 5.29 -1.46 12.33
N GLY A 27 3.97 -1.60 12.50
CA GLY A 27 3.35 -2.68 13.26
C GLY A 27 3.25 -4.02 12.53
N THR A 28 3.46 -4.04 11.21
CA THR A 28 3.43 -5.28 10.42
C THR A 28 4.79 -5.99 10.45
N SER A 29 4.86 -7.18 11.05
CA SER A 29 6.05 -8.04 10.99
C SER A 29 6.08 -8.88 9.71
N LEU A 30 7.19 -9.56 9.48
CA LEU A 30 7.30 -10.44 8.31
C LEU A 30 6.62 -11.79 8.54
N GLU A 31 6.55 -12.23 9.79
CA GLU A 31 5.72 -13.33 10.26
C GLU A 31 4.23 -13.08 9.95
N ASP A 32 3.72 -11.87 10.21
CA ASP A 32 2.33 -11.51 9.89
C ASP A 32 2.04 -11.63 8.39
N ILE A 33 2.99 -11.20 7.56
CA ILE A 33 2.90 -11.30 6.09
C ILE A 33 2.88 -12.78 5.66
N VAL A 34 3.75 -13.61 6.23
CA VAL A 34 3.77 -15.06 5.95
C VAL A 34 2.44 -15.70 6.34
N GLN A 35 1.91 -15.39 7.52
CA GLN A 35 0.63 -15.93 7.99
C GLN A 35 -0.54 -15.47 7.11
N THR A 36 -0.54 -14.20 6.69
CA THR A 36 -1.61 -13.61 5.87
C THR A 36 -1.60 -14.14 4.44
N THR A 37 -0.42 -14.35 3.86
CA THR A 37 -0.27 -14.75 2.45
C THR A 37 -0.17 -16.26 2.25
N GLY A 38 0.25 -17.00 3.29
CA GLY A 38 0.64 -18.41 3.18
C GLY A 38 1.96 -18.64 2.42
N ILE A 39 2.67 -17.59 2.04
CA ILE A 39 3.91 -17.66 1.27
C ILE A 39 5.10 -17.70 2.22
N LEU A 40 6.02 -18.63 1.98
CA LEU A 40 7.25 -18.75 2.77
C LEU A 40 8.11 -17.49 2.69
N ARG A 41 8.75 -17.14 3.81
CA ARG A 41 9.63 -15.97 3.94
C ARG A 41 10.68 -15.88 2.82
N GLY A 42 11.32 -16.99 2.47
CA GLY A 42 12.33 -17.01 1.41
C GLY A 42 11.77 -16.63 0.04
N SER A 43 10.56 -17.09 -0.30
CA SER A 43 9.88 -16.75 -1.55
C SER A 43 9.43 -15.29 -1.60
N LEU A 44 8.96 -14.75 -0.46
CA LEU A 44 8.61 -13.35 -0.32
C LEU A 44 9.84 -12.46 -0.56
N TYR A 45 10.95 -12.73 0.12
CA TYR A 45 12.20 -11.99 -0.10
C TYR A 45 12.76 -12.18 -1.51
N GLY A 46 12.70 -13.39 -2.07
CA GLY A 46 13.17 -13.64 -3.44
C GLY A 46 12.34 -12.89 -4.50
N THR A 47 11.07 -12.61 -4.23
CA THR A 47 10.18 -11.90 -5.18
C THR A 47 10.20 -10.39 -4.98
N PHE A 48 10.13 -9.93 -3.73
CA PHE A 48 9.90 -8.51 -3.39
C PHE A 48 11.11 -7.82 -2.76
N GLY A 49 12.18 -8.57 -2.44
CA GLY A 49 13.44 -8.05 -1.93
C GLY A 49 13.44 -7.63 -0.45
N SER A 50 12.40 -6.95 0.02
CA SER A 50 12.30 -6.50 1.43
C SER A 50 10.85 -6.21 1.83
N LYS A 51 10.59 -6.00 3.13
CA LYS A 51 9.30 -5.47 3.62
C LYS A 51 8.96 -4.11 2.98
N GLU A 52 9.96 -3.25 2.79
CA GLU A 52 9.78 -1.98 2.06
C GLU A 52 9.40 -2.24 0.59
N GLY A 53 10.04 -3.20 -0.07
CA GLY A 53 9.72 -3.60 -1.43
C GLY A 53 8.28 -4.12 -1.56
N MET A 54 7.86 -4.99 -0.63
CA MET A 54 6.47 -5.46 -0.54
C MET A 54 5.48 -4.30 -0.37
N PHE A 55 5.80 -3.34 0.50
CA PHE A 55 4.98 -2.14 0.70
C PHE A 55 4.89 -1.28 -0.55
N ILE A 56 6.02 -0.97 -1.19
CA ILE A 56 6.08 -0.16 -2.41
C ILE A 56 5.29 -0.82 -3.54
N ASP A 57 5.41 -2.14 -3.71
CA ASP A 57 4.69 -2.84 -4.77
C ASP A 57 3.20 -2.96 -4.47
N ALA A 58 2.80 -3.14 -3.20
CA ALA A 58 1.40 -3.07 -2.79
C ALA A 58 0.80 -1.67 -3.02
N LEU A 59 1.56 -0.62 -2.70
CA LEU A 59 1.17 0.77 -2.96
C LEU A 59 1.01 1.04 -4.46
N LYS A 60 1.94 0.59 -5.31
CA LYS A 60 1.76 0.72 -6.77
C LYS A 60 0.49 0.02 -7.26
N VAL A 61 0.25 -1.21 -6.80
CA VAL A 61 -0.96 -1.96 -7.13
C VAL A 61 -2.21 -1.19 -6.71
N SER A 62 -2.20 -0.53 -5.54
CA SER A 62 -3.35 0.20 -5.04
C SER A 62 -3.62 1.49 -5.80
N LEU A 63 -2.58 2.24 -6.20
CA LEU A 63 -2.71 3.47 -6.99
C LEU A 63 -3.41 3.23 -8.34
N ASP A 64 -3.13 2.09 -8.98
CA ASP A 64 -3.74 1.65 -10.23
C ASP A 64 -5.07 0.89 -10.05
N SER A 65 -5.47 0.60 -8.80
CA SER A 65 -6.69 -0.16 -8.51
C SER A 65 -7.95 0.71 -8.56
N SER A 66 -9.09 0.06 -8.80
CA SER A 66 -10.43 0.61 -8.62
C SER A 66 -10.95 0.47 -7.19
N ASP A 67 -10.12 0.00 -6.27
CA ASP A 67 -10.46 -0.23 -4.87
C ASP A 67 -10.07 1.00 -4.04
N PRO A 68 -11.04 1.83 -3.63
CA PRO A 68 -10.75 3.06 -2.91
C PRO A 68 -10.22 2.79 -1.50
N GLU A 69 -10.66 1.72 -0.85
CA GLU A 69 -10.23 1.38 0.51
C GLU A 69 -8.74 1.03 0.51
N LEU A 70 -8.34 0.15 -0.42
CA LEU A 70 -6.93 -0.23 -0.58
C LEU A 70 -6.06 0.97 -0.98
N LYS A 71 -6.54 1.81 -1.90
CA LYS A 71 -5.82 2.99 -2.39
C LYS A 71 -5.59 4.01 -1.27
N TRP A 72 -6.67 4.49 -0.65
CA TRP A 72 -6.60 5.55 0.35
C TRP A 72 -5.93 5.06 1.64
N GLY A 73 -6.22 3.84 2.08
CA GLY A 73 -5.58 3.27 3.25
C GLY A 73 -4.05 3.20 3.09
N LEU A 74 -3.56 2.70 1.95
CA LEU A 74 -2.10 2.64 1.73
C LEU A 74 -1.46 4.01 1.51
N ILE A 75 -2.16 4.98 0.90
CA ILE A 75 -1.67 6.37 0.83
C ILE A 75 -1.51 6.94 2.24
N MET A 76 -2.48 6.73 3.14
CA MET A 76 -2.40 7.19 4.53
C MET A 76 -1.22 6.55 5.27
N VAL A 77 -1.10 5.22 5.22
CA VAL A 77 0.03 4.52 5.85
C VAL A 77 1.37 5.03 5.28
N ALA A 78 1.44 5.22 3.96
CA ALA A 78 2.64 5.74 3.32
C ALA A 78 3.01 7.11 3.88
N MET A 79 2.06 8.06 3.87
CA MET A 79 2.26 9.44 4.30
C MET A 79 2.58 9.57 5.80
N LEU A 80 1.92 8.77 6.65
CA LEU A 80 2.05 8.88 8.11
C LEU A 80 3.28 8.16 8.65
N GLU A 81 3.69 7.06 8.04
CA GLU A 81 4.72 6.18 8.63
C GLU A 81 5.98 6.00 7.78
N VAL A 82 5.87 6.11 6.45
CA VAL A 82 6.91 5.59 5.54
C VAL A 82 7.65 6.70 4.79
N THR A 83 6.93 7.70 4.26
CA THR A 83 7.54 8.81 3.50
C THR A 83 8.61 9.58 4.28
N PRO A 84 8.54 9.79 5.61
CA PRO A 84 9.60 10.50 6.32
C PRO A 84 10.93 9.73 6.38
N ARG A 85 10.92 8.42 6.14
CA ARG A 85 12.09 7.53 6.30
C ARG A 85 12.52 6.84 5.01
N SER A 86 11.68 6.83 3.98
CA SER A 86 11.93 6.20 2.69
C SER A 86 11.83 7.21 1.55
N LYS A 87 12.97 7.59 0.98
CA LYS A 87 13.02 8.46 -0.22
C LYS A 87 12.29 7.84 -1.41
N LYS A 88 12.32 6.51 -1.55
CA LYS A 88 11.61 5.79 -2.63
C LYS A 88 10.10 5.97 -2.50
N THR A 89 9.57 5.76 -1.30
CA THR A 89 8.13 5.91 -1.02
C THR A 89 7.71 7.37 -1.13
N TYR A 90 8.51 8.29 -0.59
CA TYR A 90 8.31 9.73 -0.74
C TYR A 90 8.18 10.13 -2.21
N ASN A 91 9.15 9.74 -3.05
CA ASN A 91 9.13 10.07 -4.48
C ASN A 91 7.91 9.49 -5.20
N LEU A 92 7.48 8.28 -4.83
CA LEU A 92 6.30 7.64 -5.40
C LEU A 92 5.02 8.41 -5.06
N ILE A 93 4.80 8.73 -3.77
CA ILE A 93 3.64 9.51 -3.32
C ILE A 93 3.68 10.94 -3.88
N GLN A 94 4.85 11.59 -3.88
CA GLN A 94 4.99 12.93 -4.44
C GLN A 94 4.66 12.95 -5.93
N SER A 95 5.17 11.96 -6.69
CA SER A 95 4.87 11.85 -8.12
C SER A 95 3.39 11.58 -8.38
N TRP A 96 2.74 10.74 -7.55
CA TRP A 96 1.31 10.52 -7.62
C TRP A 96 0.52 11.81 -7.32
N TYR A 97 0.91 12.54 -6.28
CA TYR A 97 0.27 13.79 -5.86
C TYR A 97 0.37 14.87 -6.95
N LEU A 98 1.57 15.10 -7.50
CA LEU A 98 1.80 16.11 -8.54
C LEU A 98 1.10 15.79 -9.88
N LYS A 99 0.76 14.53 -10.14
CA LYS A 99 -0.02 14.12 -11.32
C LYS A 99 -1.51 14.32 -11.15
N GLN A 100 -2.00 14.59 -9.93
CA GLN A 100 -3.41 14.90 -9.74
C GLN A 100 -3.68 16.27 -10.35
N HIS A 101 -4.37 16.31 -11.48
CA HIS A 101 -4.86 17.56 -12.10
C HIS A 101 -6.05 18.16 -11.34
N ASN A 102 -6.25 17.78 -10.08
CA ASN A 102 -7.38 18.17 -9.25
C ASN A 102 -6.91 19.22 -8.23
N GLU A 103 -7.43 20.43 -8.35
CA GLU A 103 -7.14 21.54 -7.44
C GLU A 103 -7.48 21.22 -5.97
N ASN A 104 -8.37 20.25 -5.74
CA ASN A 104 -8.88 19.88 -4.41
C ASN A 104 -8.28 18.57 -3.87
N ILE A 105 -7.16 18.07 -4.41
CA ILE A 105 -6.57 16.80 -3.95
C ILE A 105 -6.26 16.79 -2.44
N ALA A 106 -5.84 17.93 -1.88
CA ALA A 106 -5.60 18.06 -0.44
C ALA A 106 -6.90 17.92 0.38
N GLU A 107 -8.00 18.50 -0.11
CA GLU A 107 -9.32 18.35 0.53
C GLU A 107 -9.78 16.90 0.47
N LEU A 108 -9.63 16.23 -0.68
CA LEU A 108 -9.97 14.82 -0.83
C LEU A 108 -9.17 13.93 0.14
N ILE A 109 -7.86 14.16 0.28
CA ILE A 109 -7.04 13.43 1.26
C ILE A 109 -7.60 13.65 2.68
N GLY A 110 -7.96 14.89 3.03
CA GLY A 110 -8.56 15.20 4.32
C GLY A 110 -9.90 14.49 4.55
N GLN A 111 -10.79 14.51 3.57
CA GLN A 111 -12.09 13.82 3.65
C GLN A 111 -11.90 12.32 3.82
N GLU A 112 -11.02 11.71 3.04
CA GLU A 112 -10.75 10.27 3.13
C GLU A 112 -10.11 9.92 4.48
N LEU A 113 -9.21 10.76 5.00
CA LEU A 113 -8.64 10.57 6.35
C LEU A 113 -9.73 10.58 7.43
N LEU A 114 -10.67 11.52 7.34
CA LEU A 114 -11.79 11.59 8.28
C LEU A 114 -12.72 10.36 8.17
N LYS A 115 -12.97 9.87 6.95
CA LYS A 115 -13.74 8.63 6.76
C LYS A 115 -13.02 7.42 7.35
N HIS A 116 -11.74 7.27 7.04
CA HIS A 116 -10.94 6.12 7.48
C HIS A 116 -10.75 6.09 9.01
N SER A 117 -10.72 7.25 9.65
CA SER A 117 -10.71 7.35 11.13
C SER A 117 -12.06 7.08 11.79
N GLY A 118 -13.15 6.96 11.01
CA GLY A 118 -14.51 6.80 11.52
C GLY A 118 -15.11 8.07 12.13
N ILE A 119 -14.42 9.22 12.02
CA ILE A 119 -14.94 10.52 12.46
C ILE A 119 -16.04 11.00 11.52
N LEU A 120 -15.82 10.86 10.22
CA LEU A 120 -16.81 11.13 9.18
C LEU A 120 -17.45 9.80 8.76
N LYS A 121 -18.77 9.71 8.87
CA LYS A 121 -19.55 8.52 8.48
C LYS A 121 -20.00 8.61 7.03
#